data_AF-A0A383ASI8-F1
#
_entry.id   AF-A0A383ASI8-F1
#
_cell.length_a   1.000
_cell.length_b   1.000
_cell.length_c   1.000
_cell.angle_alpha   90.00
_cell.angle_beta   90.00
_cell.angle_gamma   90.00
#
_symmetry.space_group_name_H-M   'P 1'
#
loop_
_entity.id
_entity.type
_entity.pdbx_description
1 polymer ?
#
loop_
_entity_poly.entity_id
_entity_poly.type
_entity_poly.pdbx_seq_one_letter_code
_entity_poly.pdbx_strand_id
1 'polypeptide(L)' 'NKTQNTVTTNGKKTKIRVEGRHDPCVSPRAVPIAEAMAALTLIDHLMRNQFSQLK' A
#
# COMPACT_ATOMS: atom_id res chain seq x y z
N ASN A 1 -0.05 11.33 -19.30
CA ASN A 1 -1.41 10.74 -19.39
C ASN A 1 -1.63 10.08 -20.74
N LYS A 2 -1.07 8.87 -20.91
CA LYS A 2 -1.25 8.04 -22.12
C LYS A 2 -2.48 7.15 -21.94
N THR A 3 -3.15 6.85 -23.05
CA THR A 3 -4.25 5.89 -23.07
C THR A 3 -3.72 4.48 -22.87
N GLN A 4 -4.37 3.70 -22.01
CA GLN A 4 -4.00 2.32 -21.67
C GLN A 4 -5.15 1.38 -22.01
N ASN A 5 -4.82 0.16 -22.44
CA ASN A 5 -5.82 -0.88 -22.67
C ASN A 5 -6.21 -1.51 -21.32
N THR A 6 -7.50 -1.77 -21.12
CA THR A 6 -8.03 -2.41 -19.91
C THR A 6 -9.34 -3.14 -20.25
N VAL A 7 -10.07 -3.59 -19.21
CA VAL A 7 -11.37 -4.24 -19.32
C VAL A 7 -12.39 -3.58 -18.40
N THR A 8 -13.67 -3.66 -18.77
CA THR A 8 -14.77 -3.28 -17.87
C THR A 8 -15.04 -4.39 -16.86
N THR A 9 -15.83 -4.11 -15.81
CA THR A 9 -16.26 -5.11 -14.82
C THR A 9 -16.98 -6.31 -15.45
N ASN A 10 -17.63 -6.11 -16.60
CA ASN A 10 -18.29 -7.16 -17.39
C ASN A 10 -17.32 -7.89 -18.35
N GLY A 11 -16.01 -7.66 -18.25
CA GLY A 11 -14.98 -8.32 -19.05
C GLY A 11 -14.82 -7.80 -20.49
N LYS A 12 -15.49 -6.71 -20.88
CA LYS A 12 -15.36 -6.17 -22.24
C LYS A 12 -14.09 -5.33 -22.37
N LYS A 13 -13.32 -5.54 -23.44
CA LYS A 13 -12.12 -4.74 -23.75
C LYS A 13 -12.49 -3.27 -23.92
N THR A 14 -11.72 -2.40 -23.28
CA THR A 14 -11.88 -0.95 -23.37
C THR A 14 -10.53 -0.24 -23.23
N LYS A 15 -10.53 1.08 -23.38
CA LYS A 15 -9.36 1.93 -23.18
C LYS A 15 -9.65 2.94 -22.08
N ILE A 16 -8.67 3.21 -21.23
CA ILE A 16 -8.74 4.23 -20.18
C ILE A 16 -7.63 5.26 -20.36
N ARG A 17 -7.98 6.54 -20.24
CA ARG A 17 -7.02 7.64 -20.12
C ARG A 17 -7.26 8.27 -18.76
N VAL A 18 -6.21 8.33 -17.94
CA VAL A 18 -6.29 8.89 -16.60
C VAL A 18 -5.82 10.34 -16.65
N GLU A 19 -6.64 11.25 -16.15
CA GLU A 19 -6.36 12.69 -16.10
C GLU A 19 -5.86 13.11 -14.71
N GLY A 20 -5.17 14.25 -14.64
CA GLY A 20 -4.68 14.82 -13.38
C GLY A 20 -3.23 14.45 -13.01
N ARG A 21 -2.79 14.95 -11.85
CA ARG A 21 -1.43 14.75 -11.34
C ARG A 21 -1.28 13.36 -10.74
N HIS A 22 -0.33 12.61 -11.25
CA HIS A 22 0.06 11.31 -10.72
C HIS A 22 1.45 11.41 -10.15
N ASP A 23 1.72 10.61 -9.13
CA ASP A 23 3.08 10.46 -8.65
C ASP A 23 3.89 9.67 -9.70
N PRO A 24 4.99 10.21 -10.25
CA PRO A 24 5.87 9.46 -11.14
C PRO A 24 6.59 8.30 -10.44
N CYS A 25 6.76 8.36 -9.11
CA CYS A 25 7.41 7.29 -8.36
C CYS A 25 6.87 7.24 -6.92
N VAL A 26 6.14 6.18 -6.58
CA VAL A 26 5.65 5.94 -5.21
C VAL A 26 6.77 5.57 -4.24
N SER A 27 7.93 5.12 -4.73
CA SER A 27 9.02 4.55 -3.91
C SER A 27 9.52 5.45 -2.77
N PRO A 28 9.76 6.76 -2.97
CA PRO A 28 10.24 7.63 -1.89
C PRO A 28 9.22 7.78 -0.75
N ARG A 29 7.92 7.63 -1.06
CA ARG A 29 6.84 7.66 -0.07
C ARG A 29 6.64 6.31 0.62
N ALA A 30 6.95 5.20 -0.07
CA ALA A 30 6.73 3.85 0.45
C ALA A 30 7.69 3.51 1.61
N VAL A 31 8.95 3.93 1.54
CA VAL A 31 9.96 3.62 2.57
C VAL A 31 9.57 4.12 3.98
N PRO A 32 9.26 5.41 4.20
CA PRO A 32 8.88 5.87 5.55
C PRO A 32 7.58 5.22 6.06
N ILE A 33 6.67 4.83 5.15
CA ILE A 33 5.47 4.08 5.52
C ILE A 33 5.87 2.68 6.03
N ALA A 34 6.73 1.98 5.31
CA ALA A 34 7.18 0.64 5.69
C ALA A 34 7.92 0.64 7.04
N GLU A 35 8.78 1.64 7.29
CA GLU A 35 9.49 1.81 8.56
C GLU A 35 8.52 2.01 9.74
N ALA A 36 7.53 2.90 9.58
CA ALA A 36 6.53 3.13 10.61
C ALA A 36 5.69 1.87 10.89
N MET A 37 5.27 1.16 9.85
CA MET A 37 4.50 -0.08 9.98
C MET A 37 5.31 -1.18 10.66
N ALA A 38 6.61 -1.30 10.37
CA ALA A 38 7.51 -2.22 11.04
C ALA A 38 7.64 -1.89 12.55
N ALA A 39 7.83 -0.61 12.90
CA ALA A 39 7.89 -0.18 14.30
C ALA A 39 6.61 -0.51 15.07
N LEU A 40 5.44 -0.24 14.48
CA LEU A 40 4.14 -0.59 15.08
C LEU A 40 3.99 -2.09 15.28
N THR A 41 4.40 -2.89 14.30
CA THR A 41 4.35 -4.37 14.38
C THR A 41 5.26 -4.90 15.50
N LEU A 42 6.46 -4.34 15.65
CA LEU A 42 7.37 -4.72 16.74
C LEU A 42 6.79 -4.36 18.12
N ILE A 43 6.17 -3.19 18.25
CA ILE A 43 5.50 -2.78 19.50
C ILE A 43 4.34 -3.71 19.82
N ASP A 44 3.50 -4.07 18.84
CA ASP A 44 2.41 -5.04 19.04
C ASP A 44 2.94 -6.39 19.55
N HIS A 45 4.00 -6.91 18.94
CA HIS A 45 4.62 -8.15 19.39
C HIS A 45 5.24 -8.04 20.79
N LEU A 46 5.87 -6.92 21.10
CA LEU A 46 6.42 -6.66 22.43
C LEU A 46 5.32 -6.68 23.49
N MET A 47 4.22 -5.97 23.26
CA MET A 47 3.08 -5.92 24.16
C MET A 47 2.47 -7.32 24.35
N ARG A 48 2.24 -8.07 23.28
CA ARG A 48 1.73 -9.45 23.35
C ARG A 48 2.65 -10.35 24.18
N ASN A 49 3.96 -10.25 23.97
CA ASN A 49 4.92 -11.03 24.75
C ASN A 49 4.85 -10.65 26.24
N GLN A 50 4.81 -9.36 26.58
CA GLN A 50 4.68 -8.90 27.97
C GLN A 50 3.42 -9.44 28.65
N PHE A 51 2.27 -9.41 27.97
CA PHE A 51 1.01 -9.95 28.52
C PHE A 51 1.02 -11.49 28.62
N SER A 52 1.73 -12.20 27.74
CA SER A 52 1.85 -13.67 27.80
C SER A 52 2.72 -14.17 28.96
N GLN A 53 3.56 -13.30 29.53
CA GLN A 53 4.48 -13.62 30.63
C GLN A 53 3.88 -13.30 32.01
N LEU A 54 2.56 -13.08 32.10
CA LEU A 54 1.85 -13.06 33.37
C LEU A 54 2.03 -14.44 34.05
N LYS A 55 2.80 -14.45 35.16
CA LYS A 55 2.90 -15.59 36.08
C LYS A 55 1.54 -15.98 36.64
#